data_AF-A0A256YFC7-F1
#
_entry.id   AF-A0A256YFC7-F1
#
_cell.length_a   1.000
_cell.length_b   1.000
_cell.length_c   1.000
_cell.angle_alpha   90.00
_cell.angle_beta   90.00
_cell.angle_gamma   90.00
#
_symmetry.space_group_name_H-M   'P 1'
#
loop_
_entity.id
_entity.type
_entity.pdbx_description
1 polymer ?
#
loop_
_entity_poly.entity_id
_entity_poly.type
_entity_poly.pdbx_seq_one_letter_code
_entity_poly.pdbx_strand_id
1 'polypeptide(L)'
;MKFSTLTKESIIDAYSKLESINRGMVDAGITRHILDWYWGVNLSRALTLAVRRARGYTTLSIGRVQGPSLKILASRERQIKAFKPVPFWELEMICLKDNCRVKALHSEGKFWDKEKAKKIKDRCGKIAIVSKIQIQERQASSCQMGLIIERSLKIWPASEDIPKDRRCYFQRRN
;
A
#
# COMPACT_ATOMS: atom_id res chain seq x y z
N MET A 1 35.31 -4.60 -7.32
CA MET A 1 34.42 -5.25 -8.30
C MET A 1 32.98 -4.89 -7.99
N LYS A 2 32.23 -4.38 -8.96
CA LYS A 2 30.81 -4.02 -8.83
C LYS A 2 30.03 -4.67 -9.97
N PHE A 3 28.99 -5.43 -9.67
CA PHE A 3 28.14 -6.09 -10.66
C PHE A 3 26.68 -6.04 -10.20
N SER A 4 25.75 -5.96 -11.16
CA SER A 4 24.31 -5.91 -10.87
C SER A 4 23.61 -7.26 -11.07
N THR A 5 24.23 -8.17 -11.82
CA THR A 5 23.75 -9.52 -12.08
C THR A 5 24.86 -10.54 -11.81
N LEU A 6 24.48 -11.76 -11.42
CA LEU A 6 25.37 -12.89 -11.17
C LEU A 6 25.68 -13.70 -12.45
N THR A 7 25.51 -13.11 -13.64
CA THR A 7 25.84 -13.78 -14.91
C THR A 7 27.35 -13.77 -15.14
N LYS A 8 27.85 -14.79 -15.85
CA LYS A 8 29.28 -14.95 -16.14
C LYS A 8 29.87 -13.72 -16.81
N GLU A 9 29.15 -13.15 -17.78
CA GLU A 9 29.56 -12.00 -18.57
C GLU A 9 29.70 -10.74 -17.68
N SER A 10 28.72 -10.50 -16.79
CA SER A 10 28.70 -9.39 -15.84
C SER A 10 29.86 -9.48 -14.85
N ILE A 11 30.17 -10.69 -14.37
CA ILE A 11 31.29 -10.94 -13.45
C ILE A 11 32.63 -10.66 -14.13
N ILE A 12 32.82 -11.16 -15.36
CA ILE A 12 34.06 -10.94 -16.12
C ILE A 12 34.24 -9.44 -16.42
N ASP A 13 33.18 -8.73 -16.83
CA ASP A 13 33.24 -7.28 -17.07
C ASP A 13 33.53 -6.47 -15.80
N ALA A 14 32.94 -6.84 -14.67
CA ALA A 14 33.20 -6.19 -13.38
C ALA A 14 34.62 -6.45 -12.85
N TYR A 15 35.21 -7.60 -13.21
CA TYR A 15 36.59 -7.93 -12.87
C TYR A 15 37.59 -7.21 -13.78
N SER A 16 37.27 -7.00 -15.05
CA SER A 16 38.12 -6.20 -15.94
C SER A 16 38.07 -4.71 -15.60
N LYS A 17 36.94 -4.20 -15.09
CA LYS A 17 36.74 -2.82 -14.65
C LYS A 17 36.82 -2.66 -13.12
N LEU A 18 38.01 -2.85 -12.56
CA LEU A 18 38.22 -2.66 -11.11
C LEU A 18 38.24 -1.17 -10.75
N GLU A 19 37.27 -0.78 -9.94
CA GLU A 19 37.27 0.53 -9.29
C GLU A 19 37.91 0.48 -7.90
N SER A 20 38.56 1.58 -7.50
CA SER A 20 38.99 1.80 -6.12
C SER A 20 37.79 1.85 -5.17
N ILE A 21 38.02 1.52 -3.90
CA ILE A 21 36.97 1.56 -2.88
C ILE A 21 36.40 2.98 -2.77
N ASN A 22 35.09 3.11 -2.99
CA ASN A 22 34.39 4.37 -2.80
C ASN A 22 34.23 4.63 -1.29
N ARG A 23 35.09 5.50 -0.74
CA ARG A 23 35.08 5.86 0.68
C ARG A 23 33.74 6.46 1.12
N GLY A 24 33.11 7.30 0.31
CA GLY A 24 31.80 7.87 0.63
C GLY A 24 30.70 6.82 0.84
N MET A 25 30.70 5.73 0.06
CA MET A 25 29.77 4.61 0.26
C MET A 25 30.08 3.84 1.55
N VAL A 26 31.37 3.64 1.85
CA VAL A 26 31.82 2.97 3.08
C VAL A 26 31.41 3.77 4.31
N ASP A 27 31.73 5.06 4.33
CA ASP A 27 31.43 5.96 5.44
C ASP A 27 29.92 6.09 5.65
N ALA A 28 29.13 6.14 4.57
CA ALA A 28 27.66 6.13 4.66
C ALA A 28 27.12 4.84 5.31
N GLY A 29 27.68 3.68 4.96
CA GLY A 29 27.34 2.40 5.56
C GLY A 29 27.68 2.35 7.05
N ILE A 30 28.92 2.71 7.40
CA ILE A 30 29.40 2.74 8.79
C ILE A 30 28.56 3.71 9.62
N THR A 31 28.33 4.93 9.12
CA THR A 31 27.52 5.95 9.81
C THR A 31 26.11 5.43 10.08
N ARG A 32 25.48 4.77 9.10
CA ARG A 32 24.15 4.17 9.28
C ARG A 32 24.17 3.11 10.38
N HIS A 33 25.15 2.21 10.38
CA HIS A 33 25.26 1.16 11.39
C HIS A 33 25.47 1.73 12.80
N ILE A 34 26.36 2.71 12.95
CA ILE A 34 26.63 3.38 14.24
C ILE A 34 25.37 4.08 14.74
N LEU A 35 24.67 4.83 13.88
CA LEU A 35 23.44 5.53 14.27
C LEU A 35 22.34 4.54 14.67
N ASP A 36 22.11 3.49 13.88
CA ASP A 36 21.07 2.50 14.18
C ASP A 36 21.35 1.76 15.49
N TRP A 37 22.62 1.45 15.77
CA TRP A 37 23.04 0.87 17.05
C TRP A 37 22.86 1.86 18.21
N TYR A 38 23.30 3.11 18.05
CA TYR A 38 23.22 4.14 19.08
C TYR A 38 21.78 4.40 19.50
N TRP A 39 20.87 4.60 18.53
CA TRP A 39 19.45 4.80 18.82
C TRP A 39 18.78 3.51 19.33
N GLY A 40 19.07 2.38 18.70
CA GLY A 40 18.45 1.11 19.03
C GLY A 40 18.75 0.67 20.46
N VAL A 41 20.02 0.62 20.84
CA VAL A 41 20.45 0.13 22.16
C VAL A 41 20.01 1.08 23.26
N ASN A 42 20.26 2.38 23.12
CA ASN A 42 19.95 3.35 24.18
C ASN A 42 18.44 3.46 24.44
N LEU A 43 17.64 3.61 23.38
CA LEU A 43 16.19 3.75 23.56
C LEU A 43 15.53 2.44 24.00
N SER A 44 15.95 1.29 23.49
CA SER A 44 15.39 -0.01 23.91
C SER A 44 15.66 -0.27 25.40
N ARG A 45 16.87 0.05 25.87
CA ARG A 45 17.21 -0.02 27.30
C ARG A 45 16.37 0.95 28.14
N ALA A 46 16.25 2.20 27.70
CA ALA A 46 15.46 3.21 28.40
C ALA A 46 13.98 2.79 28.52
N LEU A 47 13.37 2.30 27.44
CA LEU A 47 11.98 1.81 27.44
C LEU A 47 11.80 0.58 28.33
N THR A 48 12.69 -0.40 28.22
CA THR A 48 12.65 -1.61 29.05
C THR A 48 12.74 -1.26 30.53
N LEU A 49 13.63 -0.33 30.91
CA LEU A 49 13.76 0.14 32.29
C LEU A 49 12.53 0.93 32.77
N ALA A 50 11.95 1.77 31.92
CA ALA A 50 10.73 2.51 32.24
C ALA A 50 9.55 1.58 32.50
N VAL A 51 9.35 0.57 31.65
CA VAL A 51 8.29 -0.43 31.82
C VAL A 51 8.56 -1.34 33.01
N ARG A 52 9.81 -1.70 33.26
CA ARG A 52 10.20 -2.48 34.45
C ARG A 52 9.72 -1.84 35.75
N ARG A 53 9.84 -0.52 35.86
CA ARG A 53 9.39 0.23 37.04
C ARG A 53 7.87 0.26 37.19
N ALA A 54 7.12 0.16 36.09
CA ALA A 54 5.67 0.33 36.10
C ALA A 54 4.88 -0.99 36.15
N ARG A 55 5.33 -2.03 35.45
CA ARG A 55 4.53 -3.24 35.18
C ARG A 55 5.32 -4.56 35.24
N GLY A 56 6.56 -4.54 35.72
CA GLY A 56 7.43 -5.72 35.75
C GLY A 56 8.33 -5.83 34.50
N TYR A 57 9.23 -6.82 34.51
CA TYR A 57 10.28 -6.93 33.49
C TYR A 57 9.72 -7.39 32.14
N THR A 58 9.84 -6.53 31.12
CA THR A 58 9.54 -6.88 29.72
C THR A 58 10.51 -6.16 28.82
N THR A 59 11.18 -6.90 27.95
CA THR A 59 12.10 -6.34 26.97
C THR A 59 11.31 -5.69 25.84
N LEU A 60 11.58 -4.41 25.60
CA LEU A 60 11.00 -3.66 24.49
C LEU A 60 12.11 -3.23 23.53
N SER A 61 11.90 -3.52 22.24
CA SER A 61 12.76 -3.04 21.18
C SER A 61 12.17 -1.78 20.56
N ILE A 62 13.06 -0.85 20.24
CA ILE A 62 12.78 0.31 19.40
C ILE A 62 14.05 0.64 18.62
N GLY A 63 13.87 1.21 17.44
CA GLY A 63 14.98 1.67 16.62
C GLY A 63 14.58 2.89 15.81
N ARG A 64 15.59 3.52 15.18
CA ARG A 64 15.41 4.72 14.36
C ARG A 64 14.35 4.56 13.27
N VAL A 65 14.22 3.36 12.69
CA VAL A 65 13.20 3.05 11.66
C VAL A 65 11.94 2.40 12.27
N GLN A 66 12.10 1.45 13.20
CA GLN A 66 10.97 0.69 13.76
C GLN A 66 9.98 1.59 14.52
N GLY A 67 10.48 2.54 15.32
CA GLY A 67 9.64 3.44 16.12
C GLY A 67 8.71 4.31 15.26
N PRO A 68 9.24 5.07 14.28
CA PRO A 68 8.42 5.85 13.36
C PRO A 68 7.45 5.00 12.53
N SER A 69 7.86 3.82 12.05
CA SER A 69 6.96 2.91 11.33
C SER A 69 5.78 2.48 12.19
N LEU A 70 6.03 2.10 13.45
CA LEU A 70 4.98 1.76 14.39
C LEU A 70 4.07 2.96 14.70
N LYS A 71 4.62 4.17 14.79
CA LYS A 71 3.83 5.40 14.97
C LYS A 71 2.87 5.62 13.81
N ILE A 72 3.31 5.45 12.57
CA ILE A 72 2.47 5.58 11.37
C ILE A 72 1.31 4.58 11.45
N LEU A 73 1.63 3.31 11.70
CA LEU A 73 0.63 2.25 11.80
C LEU A 73 -0.38 2.52 12.93
N ALA A 74 0.11 2.82 14.14
CA ALA A 74 -0.73 3.11 15.29
C ALA A 74 -1.61 4.36 15.09
N SER A 75 -1.11 5.37 14.39
CA SER A 75 -1.89 6.56 14.05
C SER A 75 -3.01 6.23 13.06
N ARG A 76 -2.71 5.41 12.05
CA ARG A 76 -3.71 4.93 11.09
C ARG A 76 -4.78 4.09 11.77
N GLU A 77 -4.39 3.19 12.66
CA GLU A 77 -5.32 2.36 13.42
C GLU A 77 -6.26 3.21 14.30
N ARG A 78 -5.74 4.25 14.97
CA ARG A 78 -6.57 5.19 15.73
C ARG A 78 -7.57 5.93 14.84
N GLN A 79 -7.17 6.35 13.64
CA GLN A 79 -8.08 6.98 12.68
C GLN A 79 -9.18 6.03 12.24
N ILE A 80 -8.86 4.76 11.99
CA ILE A 80 -9.85 3.73 11.63
C ILE A 80 -10.82 3.49 12.79
N LYS A 81 -10.33 3.37 14.02
CA LYS A 81 -11.19 3.21 15.21
C LYS A 81 -12.07 4.41 15.50
N ALA A 82 -11.59 5.61 15.21
CA ALA A 82 -12.35 6.86 15.37
C ALA A 82 -13.27 7.16 14.18
N PHE A 83 -13.19 6.40 13.08
CA PHE A 83 -13.99 6.63 11.90
C PHE A 83 -15.45 6.31 12.16
N LYS A 84 -16.32 7.33 12.09
CA LYS A 84 -17.77 7.19 12.12
C LYS A 84 -18.30 7.29 10.68
N PRO A 85 -18.83 6.21 10.10
CA PRO A 85 -19.36 6.25 8.74
C PRO A 85 -20.57 7.20 8.69
N VAL A 86 -20.54 8.14 7.76
CA VAL A 86 -21.66 9.07 7.50
C VAL A 86 -22.40 8.57 6.26
N PRO A 87 -23.72 8.38 6.30
CA PRO A 87 -24.49 7.95 5.14
C PRO A 87 -24.45 9.04 4.06
N PHE A 88 -24.30 8.61 2.82
CA PHE A 88 -24.43 9.45 1.64
C PHE A 88 -25.33 8.75 0.61
N TRP A 89 -25.93 9.54 -0.27
CA TRP A 89 -26.77 9.09 -1.36
C TRP A 89 -26.11 9.45 -2.68
N GLU A 90 -26.11 8.52 -3.62
CA GLU A 90 -25.70 8.76 -5.01
C GLU A 90 -26.89 8.50 -5.92
N LEU A 91 -27.03 9.30 -6.97
CA LEU A 91 -28.05 9.11 -7.99
C LEU A 91 -27.40 8.42 -9.19
N GLU A 92 -27.79 7.17 -9.40
CA GLU A 92 -27.39 6.35 -10.54
C GLU A 92 -28.57 6.23 -11.52
N MET A 93 -28.29 6.47 -12.80
CA MET A 93 -29.22 6.24 -13.91
C MET A 93 -28.71 5.06 -14.74
N ILE A 94 -29.57 4.10 -14.98
CA ILE A 94 -29.28 2.95 -15.85
C ILE A 94 -30.00 3.19 -17.18
N CYS A 95 -29.23 3.44 -18.23
CA CYS A 95 -29.74 3.62 -19.58
C CYS A 95 -29.53 2.34 -20.39
N LEU A 96 -30.53 1.97 -21.19
CA LEU A 96 -30.44 0.90 -22.17
C LEU A 96 -30.35 1.52 -23.56
N LYS A 97 -29.24 1.29 -24.25
CA LYS A 97 -29.07 1.66 -25.66
C LYS A 97 -28.43 0.48 -26.38
N ASP A 98 -29.05 0.01 -27.47
CA ASP A 98 -28.52 -1.05 -28.34
C ASP A 98 -28.09 -2.32 -27.58
N ASN A 99 -28.89 -2.74 -26.59
CA ASN A 99 -28.62 -3.88 -25.69
C ASN A 99 -27.41 -3.70 -24.74
N CYS A 100 -26.81 -2.51 -24.69
CA CYS A 100 -25.79 -2.13 -23.73
C CYS A 100 -26.40 -1.39 -22.54
N ARG A 101 -26.06 -1.83 -21.32
CA ARG A 101 -26.40 -1.12 -20.07
C ARG A 101 -25.32 -0.09 -19.77
N VAL A 102 -25.67 1.19 -19.84
CA VAL A 102 -24.79 2.28 -19.47
C VAL A 102 -25.21 2.82 -18.11
N LYS A 103 -24.26 2.86 -17.17
CA LYS A 103 -24.44 3.47 -15.85
C LYS A 103 -23.95 4.91 -15.90
N ALA A 104 -24.83 5.85 -15.61
CA ALA A 104 -24.51 7.27 -15.51
C ALA A 104 -24.70 7.73 -14.06
N LEU A 105 -23.68 8.41 -13.52
CA LEU A 105 -23.75 9.06 -12.21
C LEU A 105 -24.13 10.53 -12.39
N HIS A 106 -24.86 11.08 -11.42
CA HIS A 106 -25.18 12.51 -11.41
C HIS A 106 -23.91 13.38 -11.32
N SER A 107 -23.91 14.54 -11.96
CA SER A 107 -22.76 15.46 -12.04
C SER A 107 -22.24 15.93 -10.68
N GLU A 108 -23.14 16.15 -9.73
CA GLU A 108 -22.81 16.58 -8.36
C GLU A 108 -22.26 15.45 -7.47
N GLY A 109 -22.29 14.19 -7.93
CA GLY A 109 -21.74 13.05 -7.20
C GLY A 109 -22.53 12.68 -5.95
N LYS A 110 -21.92 12.87 -4.77
CA LYS A 110 -22.42 12.40 -3.47
C LYS A 110 -23.29 13.45 -2.77
N PHE A 111 -24.49 13.05 -2.38
CA PHE A 111 -25.41 13.86 -1.58
C PHE A 111 -25.38 13.42 -0.12
N TRP A 112 -25.16 14.35 0.81
CA TRP A 112 -25.21 14.10 2.25
C TRP A 112 -26.60 14.29 2.87
N ASP A 113 -27.58 14.68 2.05
CA ASP A 113 -28.90 15.07 2.50
C ASP A 113 -29.98 14.36 1.67
N LYS A 114 -30.80 13.54 2.32
CA LYS A 114 -31.75 12.63 1.67
C LYS A 114 -32.83 13.38 0.91
N GLU A 115 -33.27 14.51 1.44
CA GLU A 115 -34.34 15.31 0.84
C GLU A 115 -33.89 15.98 -0.46
N LYS A 116 -32.64 16.44 -0.51
CA LYS A 116 -32.05 17.01 -1.71
C LYS A 116 -31.93 15.95 -2.81
N ALA A 117 -31.44 14.76 -2.46
CA ALA A 117 -31.36 13.64 -3.40
C ALA A 117 -32.74 13.25 -3.97
N LYS A 118 -33.79 13.23 -3.14
CA LYS A 118 -35.17 12.98 -3.60
C LYS A 118 -35.68 14.07 -4.54
N LYS A 119 -35.53 15.35 -4.18
CA LYS A 119 -35.96 16.48 -5.02
C LYS A 119 -35.30 16.47 -6.40
N ILE A 120 -34.03 16.05 -6.48
CA ILE A 120 -33.31 15.94 -7.75
C ILE A 120 -33.80 14.71 -8.53
N LYS A 121 -33.99 13.56 -7.86
CA LYS A 121 -34.58 12.37 -8.48
C LYS A 121 -35.94 12.68 -9.13
N ASP A 122 -36.79 13.43 -8.44
CA ASP A 122 -38.12 13.78 -8.93
C ASP A 122 -38.07 14.78 -10.10
N ARG A 123 -37.01 15.60 -10.18
CA ARG A 123 -36.74 16.50 -11.31
C ARG A 123 -36.15 15.80 -12.53
N CYS A 124 -35.55 14.62 -12.36
CA CYS A 124 -34.93 13.88 -13.46
C CYS A 124 -35.99 13.19 -14.33
N GLY A 125 -36.01 13.51 -15.62
CA GLY A 125 -36.85 12.84 -16.62
C GLY A 125 -36.32 11.45 -17.02
N LYS A 126 -37.16 10.68 -17.73
CA LYS A 126 -36.84 9.32 -18.22
C LYS A 126 -35.92 9.29 -19.45
N ILE A 127 -35.67 10.45 -20.07
CA ILE A 127 -34.95 10.56 -21.34
C ILE A 127 -33.57 11.18 -21.06
N ALA A 128 -32.52 10.47 -21.44
CA ALA A 128 -31.14 10.95 -21.36
C ALA A 128 -30.62 11.28 -22.76
N ILE A 129 -30.19 12.52 -22.96
CA ILE A 129 -29.54 12.96 -24.22
C ILE A 129 -28.04 12.95 -24.00
N VAL A 130 -27.31 12.24 -24.86
CA VAL A 130 -25.85 12.23 -24.81
C VAL A 130 -25.33 13.52 -25.40
N SER A 131 -24.74 14.37 -24.56
CA SER A 131 -24.21 15.68 -24.98
C SER A 131 -22.82 15.58 -25.61
N LYS A 132 -21.96 14.66 -25.12
CA LYS A 132 -20.58 14.55 -25.59
C LYS A 132 -20.04 13.14 -25.35
N ILE A 133 -19.36 12.60 -26.36
CA ILE A 133 -18.61 11.33 -26.27
C ILE A 133 -17.14 11.67 -26.49
N GLN A 134 -16.29 11.31 -25.53
CA GLN A 134 -14.84 11.43 -25.65
C GLN A 134 -14.21 10.05 -25.50
N ILE A 135 -13.58 9.58 -26.58
CA ILE A 135 -12.79 8.36 -26.57
C ILE A 135 -11.34 8.81 -26.40
N GLN A 136 -10.69 8.35 -25.33
CA GLN A 136 -9.28 8.59 -25.09
C GLN A 136 -8.56 7.25 -25.00
N GLU A 137 -7.54 7.08 -25.84
CA GLU A 137 -6.57 6.01 -25.65
C GLU A 137 -5.62 6.39 -24.53
N ARG A 138 -5.58 5.56 -23.49
CA ARG A 138 -4.63 5.71 -22.39
C ARG A 138 -3.60 4.61 -22.53
N GLN A 139 -2.35 5.00 -22.78
CA GLN A 139 -1.23 4.07 -22.64
C GLN A 139 -0.93 3.88 -21.16
N ALA A 140 -0.97 2.63 -20.69
CA ALA A 140 -0.53 2.30 -19.36
C ALA A 140 1.00 2.34 -19.31
N SER A 141 1.56 3.14 -18.40
CA SER A 141 3.00 3.16 -18.15
C SER A 141 3.49 1.82 -17.60
N SER A 142 4.72 1.43 -17.95
CA SER A 142 5.33 0.21 -17.45
C SER A 142 5.48 0.23 -15.92
N CYS A 143 5.32 -0.94 -15.31
CA CYS A 143 5.33 -1.11 -13.86
C CYS A 143 6.78 -1.01 -13.35
N GLN A 144 7.06 -0.07 -12.44
CA GLN A 144 8.38 0.08 -11.81
C GLN A 144 8.62 -0.95 -10.71
N MET A 145 9.90 -1.16 -10.35
CA MET A 145 10.35 -2.17 -9.38
C MET A 145 9.63 -2.07 -8.01
N GLY A 146 9.34 -0.86 -7.53
CA GLY A 146 8.61 -0.66 -6.25
C GLY A 146 7.18 -1.22 -6.27
N LEU A 147 6.54 -1.27 -7.44
CA LEU A 147 5.19 -1.80 -7.60
C LEU A 147 5.16 -3.33 -7.60
N ILE A 148 6.29 -4.00 -7.82
CA ILE A 148 6.34 -5.47 -7.89
C ILE A 148 6.06 -6.06 -6.51
N ILE A 149 6.67 -5.54 -5.44
CA ILE A 149 6.43 -6.03 -4.07
C ILE A 149 4.96 -5.84 -3.68
N GLU A 150 4.39 -4.65 -3.97
CA GLU A 150 3.00 -4.34 -3.67
C GLU A 150 2.04 -5.26 -4.46
N ARG A 151 2.34 -5.50 -5.74
CA ARG A 151 1.52 -6.33 -6.63
C ARG A 151 1.63 -7.80 -6.26
N SER A 152 2.82 -8.29 -5.89
CA SER A 152 3.02 -9.65 -5.38
C SER A 152 2.23 -9.89 -4.10
N LEU A 153 2.25 -8.97 -3.13
CA LEU A 153 1.47 -9.09 -1.89
C LEU A 153 -0.05 -9.05 -2.12
N LYS A 154 -0.51 -8.36 -3.17
CA LYS A 154 -1.92 -8.35 -3.59
C LYS A 154 -2.36 -9.66 -4.25
N ILE A 155 -1.47 -10.29 -5.03
CA ILE A 155 -1.77 -11.54 -5.75
C ILE A 155 -1.62 -12.74 -4.81
N TRP A 156 -0.59 -12.73 -3.96
CA TRP A 156 -0.28 -13.75 -2.97
C TRP A 156 -0.23 -13.11 -1.59
N PRO A 157 -1.39 -12.91 -0.93
CA PRO A 157 -1.40 -12.45 0.44
C PRO A 157 -0.65 -13.49 1.29
N ALA A 158 0.45 -13.08 1.92
CA ALA A 158 1.36 -13.93 2.69
C ALA A 158 0.74 -14.52 3.98
N SER A 159 -0.59 -14.48 4.11
CA SER A 159 -1.36 -14.95 5.25
C SER A 159 -2.72 -15.49 4.78
N GLU A 160 -2.70 -16.49 3.91
CA GLU A 160 -3.66 -17.57 4.06
C GLU A 160 -2.92 -18.67 4.83
N ASP A 161 -3.47 -19.07 5.97
CA ASP A 161 -2.99 -20.17 6.80
C ASP A 161 -2.62 -21.35 5.91
N ILE A 162 -1.32 -21.60 5.71
CA ILE A 162 -0.86 -22.87 5.17
C ILE A 162 -1.26 -23.90 6.23
N PRO A 163 -2.24 -24.79 5.96
CA PRO A 163 -2.60 -25.81 6.92
C PRO A 163 -1.34 -26.64 7.18
N LYS A 164 -0.99 -26.83 8.46
CA LYS A 164 0.13 -27.69 8.86
C LYS A 164 -0.08 -29.18 8.51
N ASP A 165 -1.15 -29.53 7.81
CA ASP A 165 -1.38 -30.88 7.28
C ASP A 165 -1.06 -30.92 5.78
N ARG A 166 0.01 -31.65 5.44
CA ARG A 166 0.44 -31.89 4.04
C ARG A 166 -0.51 -32.87 3.35
N ARG A 167 -1.75 -32.45 3.10
CA ARG A 167 -2.65 -33.16 2.18
C ARG A 167 -3.07 -32.21 1.08
N CYS A 168 -2.42 -32.38 -0.07
CA CYS A 168 -2.80 -31.72 -1.32
C CYS A 168 -4.20 -32.18 -1.72
N TYR A 169 -5.20 -31.31 -1.58
CA TYR A 169 -6.48 -31.50 -2.24
C TYR A 169 -6.58 -30.55 -3.43
N PHE A 170 -6.64 -31.12 -4.63
CA PHE A 170 -7.01 -30.43 -5.86
C PHE A 170 -8.52 -30.13 -5.76
N GLN A 171 -8.89 -28.86 -5.54
CA GLN A 171 -10.29 -28.46 -5.55
C GLN A 171 -10.58 -27.64 -6.81
N ARG A 172 -11.25 -28.31 -7.76
CA ARG A 172 -11.76 -27.75 -9.01
C ARG A 172 -12.86 -26.73 -8.66
N ARG A 173 -12.67 -25.45 -8.97
CA ARG A 173 -13.74 -24.44 -8.89
C ARG A 173 -14.61 -24.55 -10.14
N ASN A 174 -15.92 -24.71 -9.94
CA ASN A 174 -16.94 -24.34 -10.94
C ASN A 174 -17.06 -22.82 -11.00
#